data_AF-A0A4V4IV23-F1
#
_entry.id   AF-A0A4V4IV23-F1
#
_cell.length_a   1.000
_cell.length_b   1.000
_cell.length_c   1.000
_cell.angle_alpha   90.00
_cell.angle_beta   90.00
_cell.angle_gamma   90.00
#
_symmetry.space_group_name_H-M   'P 1'
#
loop_
_entity.id
_entity.type
_entity.pdbx_description
1 polymer ?
#
loop_
_entity_poly.entity_id
_entity_poly.type
_entity_poly.pdbx_seq_one_letter_code
_entity_poly.pdbx_strand_id
1 'polypeptide(L)'
;MTPAKLFSLFAATFAVAQTLQCPRNVHGQASQMIASNIARSQGAAASSSGTGLIELGIFYQALRESIAATNNTADKQAWTAYLHTSTATAIPLFTNATSAIGLPLDRFSIGTEMMRQSHETQSASLLSAISTLQDSLAQQPRNTNGGLWYYDNRNNLTAYRNLSYTDGMYSYPTFAILSAGNGTRQSDAVGPAAVLKQLEILAAICDDGTGLLVHGYDALKAHGWADPETGASPSVWGRSQAWYTLGLLEALEALEALHPATSPVMTLDLKIAYSNMKLLFNSLIKAQIVALERALQINGKYGVWQVVDLPGASINGSRNFIETSASLMTAYSLLKSVRLNILEDTKLRNKAIKAGVGLWENIFETHVTRNANGTLDLGGTSSIASLSPQIVNAKYYFNRPTANNSLIGTSAFILASLELEKLCG
;
A
#
# COMPACT_ATOMS: atom_id res chain seq x y z
N MET A 1 68.31 -8.36 18.24
CA MET A 1 67.29 -8.21 17.17
C MET A 1 66.13 -9.16 17.45
N THR A 2 65.02 -8.63 17.98
CA THR A 2 63.61 -9.15 18.02
C THR A 2 62.80 -8.26 18.99
N PRO A 3 61.46 -8.14 18.85
CA PRO A 3 60.86 -6.85 18.51
C PRO A 3 60.02 -6.20 19.64
N ALA A 4 59.89 -4.87 19.57
CA ALA A 4 58.97 -4.10 20.40
C ALA A 4 57.53 -4.26 19.92
N LYS A 5 56.63 -4.66 20.82
CA LYS A 5 55.17 -4.68 20.60
C LYS A 5 54.63 -3.26 20.72
N LEU A 6 54.08 -2.72 19.63
CA LEU A 6 53.20 -1.55 19.66
C LEU A 6 51.77 -2.04 19.95
N PHE A 7 51.23 -1.69 21.12
CA PHE A 7 49.81 -1.84 21.40
C PHE A 7 49.08 -0.60 20.84
N SER A 8 48.31 -0.78 19.78
CA SER A 8 47.35 0.22 19.30
C SER A 8 46.12 0.22 20.22
N LEU A 9 45.86 1.33 20.90
CA LEU A 9 44.60 1.59 21.57
C LEU A 9 43.49 1.71 20.51
N PHE A 10 42.55 0.76 20.51
CA PHE A 10 41.26 0.95 19.84
C PHE A 10 40.42 1.93 20.66
N ALA A 11 40.21 3.13 20.13
CA ALA A 11 39.17 4.03 20.62
C ALA A 11 37.80 3.44 20.24
N ALA A 12 37.09 2.90 21.22
CA ALA A 12 35.70 2.51 21.06
C ALA A 12 34.85 3.79 20.94
N THR A 13 34.39 4.09 19.72
CA THR A 13 33.35 5.09 19.50
C THR A 13 32.03 4.52 20.00
N PHE A 14 31.58 4.99 21.16
CA PHE A 14 30.22 4.73 21.64
C PHE A 14 29.23 5.36 20.66
N ALA A 15 28.43 4.54 19.99
CA ALA A 15 27.28 5.00 19.22
C ALA A 15 26.25 5.53 20.22
N VAL A 16 26.13 6.85 20.33
CA VAL A 16 25.05 7.50 21.07
C VAL A 16 23.75 7.09 20.38
N ALA A 17 22.87 6.39 21.10
CA ALA A 17 21.51 6.14 20.64
C ALA A 17 20.86 7.51 20.41
N GLN A 18 20.61 7.88 19.14
CA GLN A 18 19.82 9.06 18.83
C GLN A 18 18.43 8.85 19.41
N THR A 19 18.08 9.62 20.44
CA THR A 19 16.74 9.64 21.01
C THR A 19 15.75 10.01 19.92
N LEU A 20 14.73 9.18 19.72
CA LEU A 20 13.63 9.47 18.81
C LEU A 20 13.03 10.84 19.17
N GLN A 21 13.02 11.76 18.20
CA GLN A 21 12.40 13.06 18.36
C GLN A 21 11.02 13.02 17.70
N CYS A 22 9.97 13.03 18.53
CA CYS A 22 8.61 13.08 18.05
C CYS A 22 8.21 14.50 17.61
N PRO A 23 7.49 14.65 16.49
CA PRO A 23 6.97 15.94 16.06
C PRO A 23 5.99 16.52 17.10
N ARG A 24 5.96 17.85 17.23
CA ARG A 24 5.13 18.52 18.25
C ARG A 24 3.62 18.41 18.03
N ASN A 25 3.19 18.18 16.79
CA ASN A 25 1.79 18.23 16.39
C ASN A 25 1.22 16.85 16.01
N VAL A 26 1.75 15.77 16.57
CA VAL A 26 1.36 14.39 16.20
C VAL A 26 -0.06 14.05 16.62
N HIS A 27 -0.47 14.46 17.83
CA HIS A 27 -1.72 13.99 18.41
C HIS A 27 -2.96 14.59 17.71
N GLY A 28 -3.94 13.72 17.41
CA GLY A 28 -5.26 14.10 16.92
C GLY A 28 -5.29 14.43 15.43
N GLN A 29 -4.19 14.25 14.69
CA GLN A 29 -4.18 14.53 13.25
C GLN A 29 -4.99 13.50 12.48
N ALA A 30 -4.96 12.23 12.91
CA ALA A 30 -5.77 11.17 12.32
C ALA A 30 -7.27 11.48 12.43
N SER A 31 -7.77 11.71 13.64
CA SER A 31 -9.18 12.01 13.89
C SER A 31 -9.65 13.29 13.19
N GLN A 32 -8.81 14.33 13.17
CA GLN A 32 -9.14 15.57 12.48
C GLN A 32 -9.24 15.40 10.96
N MET A 33 -8.37 14.59 10.35
CA MET A 33 -8.47 14.29 8.91
C MET A 33 -9.69 13.42 8.58
N ILE A 34 -10.07 12.47 9.44
CA ILE A 34 -11.32 11.70 9.28
C ILE A 34 -12.53 12.62 9.30
N ALA A 35 -12.62 13.50 10.32
CA ALA A 35 -13.70 14.47 10.42
C ALA A 35 -13.75 15.38 9.18
N SER A 36 -12.59 15.74 8.63
CA SER A 36 -12.49 16.54 7.40
C SER A 36 -12.99 15.79 6.16
N ASN A 37 -12.64 14.51 6.02
CA ASN A 37 -13.15 13.66 4.94
C ASN A 37 -14.67 13.47 5.02
N ILE A 38 -15.20 13.19 6.22
CA ILE A 38 -16.64 13.02 6.46
C ILE A 38 -17.39 14.34 6.19
N ALA A 39 -16.86 15.48 6.63
CA ALA A 39 -17.45 16.80 6.35
C ALA A 39 -17.52 17.12 4.86
N ARG A 40 -16.63 16.54 4.04
CA ARG A 40 -16.62 16.62 2.58
C ARG A 40 -17.40 15.48 1.89
N SER A 41 -18.09 14.63 2.65
CA SER A 41 -18.79 13.43 2.16
C SER A 41 -17.89 12.47 1.37
N GLN A 42 -16.59 12.44 1.65
CA GLN A 42 -15.65 11.61 0.91
C GLN A 42 -15.69 10.16 1.40
N GLY A 43 -15.74 9.24 0.45
CA GLY A 43 -15.86 7.81 0.76
C GLY A 43 -17.25 7.44 1.31
N ALA A 44 -18.27 8.29 1.14
CA ALA A 44 -19.65 8.01 1.56
C ALA A 44 -20.32 6.91 0.73
N ALA A 45 -19.91 6.75 -0.53
CA ALA A 45 -20.51 5.80 -1.46
C ALA A 45 -19.50 5.25 -2.46
N ALA A 46 -19.78 4.05 -2.95
CA ALA A 46 -19.07 3.39 -4.03
C ALA A 46 -19.13 4.18 -5.33
N SER A 47 -17.99 4.29 -6.00
CA SER A 47 -17.85 4.87 -7.32
C SER A 47 -17.28 3.83 -8.28
N SER A 48 -17.79 3.82 -9.51
CA SER A 48 -17.21 3.06 -10.63
C SER A 48 -16.10 3.82 -11.37
N SER A 49 -15.64 4.96 -10.83
CA SER A 49 -14.47 5.68 -11.35
C SER A 49 -13.23 4.78 -11.34
N GLY A 50 -12.26 5.06 -12.21
CA GLY A 50 -11.08 4.21 -12.42
C GLY A 50 -10.24 3.93 -11.16
N THR A 51 -10.29 4.79 -10.13
CA THR A 51 -9.65 4.60 -8.82
C THR A 51 -10.63 4.42 -7.67
N GLY A 52 -11.94 4.41 -7.94
CA GLY A 52 -12.97 4.52 -6.89
C GLY A 52 -12.90 3.42 -5.85
N LEU A 53 -12.64 2.17 -6.28
CA LEU A 53 -12.58 1.02 -5.39
C LEU A 53 -11.32 0.99 -4.52
N ILE A 54 -10.15 1.37 -5.05
CA ILE A 54 -8.92 1.41 -4.24
C ILE A 54 -8.92 2.59 -3.27
N GLU A 55 -9.49 3.74 -3.69
CA GLU A 55 -9.74 4.90 -2.84
C GLU A 55 -10.61 4.54 -1.63
N LEU A 56 -11.72 3.83 -1.87
CA LEU A 56 -12.58 3.32 -0.80
C LEU A 56 -11.87 2.27 0.05
N GLY A 57 -11.10 1.36 -0.56
CA GLY A 57 -10.36 0.33 0.15
C GLY A 57 -9.43 0.90 1.23
N ILE A 58 -8.58 1.86 0.87
CA ILE A 58 -7.67 2.50 1.83
C ILE A 58 -8.42 3.36 2.84
N PHE A 59 -9.52 3.99 2.44
CA PHE A 59 -10.35 4.75 3.37
C PHE A 59 -11.04 3.85 4.41
N TYR A 60 -11.53 2.68 3.99
CA TYR A 60 -12.09 1.69 4.91
C TYR A 60 -11.02 1.20 5.90
N GLN A 61 -9.82 0.93 5.42
CA GLN A 61 -8.70 0.60 6.31
C GLN A 61 -8.41 1.73 7.31
N ALA A 62 -8.36 2.99 6.85
CA ALA A 62 -8.14 4.15 7.70
C ALA A 62 -9.24 4.30 8.77
N LEU A 63 -10.52 4.18 8.40
CA LEU A 63 -11.63 4.21 9.35
C LEU A 63 -11.52 3.08 10.36
N ARG A 64 -11.25 1.85 9.92
CA ARG A 64 -11.23 0.67 10.79
C ARG A 64 -10.08 0.73 11.81
N GLU A 65 -8.88 1.15 11.38
CA GLU A 65 -7.75 1.40 12.28
C GLU A 65 -8.05 2.54 13.29
N SER A 66 -8.77 3.58 12.85
CA SER A 66 -9.16 4.69 13.72
C SER A 66 -10.24 4.31 14.73
N ILE A 67 -11.23 3.51 14.30
CA ILE A 67 -12.26 2.92 15.16
C ILE A 67 -11.59 2.07 16.24
N ALA A 68 -10.59 1.26 15.87
CA ALA A 68 -9.84 0.44 16.82
C ALA A 68 -9.04 1.31 17.81
N ALA A 69 -8.47 2.43 17.35
CA ALA A 69 -7.62 3.30 18.17
C ALA A 69 -8.39 4.26 19.10
N THR A 70 -9.62 4.66 18.74
CA THR A 70 -10.34 5.69 19.51
C THR A 70 -11.02 5.16 20.77
N ASN A 71 -10.88 5.93 21.85
CA ASN A 71 -11.63 5.76 23.11
C ASN A 71 -12.89 6.62 23.16
N ASN A 72 -13.12 7.51 22.19
CA ASN A 72 -14.33 8.31 22.11
C ASN A 72 -15.47 7.46 21.53
N THR A 73 -16.46 7.14 22.36
CA THR A 73 -17.62 6.33 21.98
C THR A 73 -18.44 6.97 20.85
N ALA A 74 -18.57 8.30 20.83
CA ALA A 74 -19.34 8.99 19.80
C ALA A 74 -18.64 8.89 18.43
N ASP A 75 -17.33 9.11 18.39
CA ASP A 75 -16.52 8.95 17.18
C ASP A 75 -16.54 7.50 16.70
N LYS A 76 -16.35 6.54 17.60
CA LYS A 76 -16.42 5.11 17.31
C LYS A 76 -17.74 4.75 16.64
N GLN A 77 -18.88 5.15 17.23
CA GLN A 77 -20.20 4.88 16.67
C GLN A 77 -20.41 5.57 15.31
N ALA A 78 -20.04 6.83 15.17
CA ALA A 78 -20.22 7.60 13.94
C ALA A 78 -19.38 7.02 12.79
N TRP A 79 -18.11 6.68 13.04
CA TRP A 79 -17.21 6.13 12.05
C TRP A 79 -17.60 4.70 11.64
N THR A 80 -18.01 3.85 12.59
CA THR A 80 -18.54 2.52 12.28
C THR A 80 -19.80 2.62 11.41
N ALA A 81 -20.73 3.51 11.74
CA ALA A 81 -21.92 3.73 10.91
C ALA A 81 -21.55 4.19 9.50
N TYR A 82 -20.61 5.15 9.37
CA TYR A 82 -20.14 5.64 8.08
C TYR A 82 -19.52 4.52 7.22
N LEU A 83 -18.68 3.68 7.84
CA LEU A 83 -18.04 2.53 7.21
C LEU A 83 -19.08 1.51 6.70
N HIS A 84 -20.06 1.16 7.53
CA HIS A 84 -21.11 0.20 7.18
C HIS A 84 -22.00 0.74 6.06
N THR A 85 -22.44 2.00 6.15
CA THR A 85 -23.25 2.64 5.11
C THR A 85 -22.50 2.66 3.79
N SER A 86 -21.24 3.10 3.78
CA SER A 86 -20.44 3.14 2.56
C SER A 86 -20.22 1.74 1.97
N THR A 87 -19.89 0.75 2.81
CA THR A 87 -19.72 -0.65 2.37
C THR A 87 -20.99 -1.20 1.73
N ALA A 88 -22.16 -0.90 2.30
CA ALA A 88 -23.44 -1.32 1.74
C ALA A 88 -23.70 -0.75 0.33
N THR A 89 -23.22 0.48 0.04
CA THR A 89 -23.35 1.06 -1.31
C THR A 89 -22.52 0.35 -2.37
N ALA A 90 -21.48 -0.40 -1.98
CA ALA A 90 -20.64 -1.15 -2.91
C ALA A 90 -21.22 -2.53 -3.27
N ILE A 91 -22.11 -3.09 -2.45
CA ILE A 91 -22.74 -4.42 -2.66
C ILE A 91 -23.33 -4.57 -4.08
N PRO A 92 -24.08 -3.59 -4.64
CA PRO A 92 -24.65 -3.72 -5.98
C PRO A 92 -23.62 -3.92 -7.11
N LEU A 93 -22.35 -3.56 -6.89
CA LEU A 93 -21.27 -3.78 -7.86
C LEU A 93 -20.87 -5.25 -7.96
N PHE A 94 -21.22 -6.08 -6.97
CA PHE A 94 -20.77 -7.47 -6.83
C PHE A 94 -21.95 -8.45 -6.86
N THR A 95 -22.79 -8.32 -7.87
CA THR A 95 -23.95 -9.20 -8.12
C THR A 95 -23.67 -10.30 -9.15
N ASN A 96 -22.61 -10.15 -9.95
CA ASN A 96 -22.23 -11.07 -10.99
C ASN A 96 -20.70 -11.18 -11.12
N ALA A 97 -20.16 -12.40 -11.04
CA ALA A 97 -18.72 -12.64 -11.08
C ALA A 97 -18.09 -12.22 -12.41
N THR A 98 -18.76 -12.50 -13.53
CA THR A 98 -18.32 -12.14 -14.88
C THR A 98 -18.18 -10.62 -15.04
N SER A 99 -19.10 -9.84 -14.48
CA SER A 99 -19.00 -8.37 -14.45
C SER A 99 -17.92 -7.89 -13.49
N ALA A 100 -17.75 -8.55 -12.34
CA ALA A 100 -16.76 -8.18 -11.33
C ALA A 100 -15.30 -8.43 -11.78
N ILE A 101 -15.04 -9.43 -12.61
CA ILE A 101 -13.73 -9.63 -13.29
C ILE A 101 -13.38 -8.40 -14.16
N GLY A 102 -14.43 -7.76 -14.70
CA GLY A 102 -14.41 -6.49 -15.39
C GLY A 102 -14.20 -5.27 -14.47
N LEU A 103 -13.73 -5.44 -13.24
CA LEU A 103 -13.22 -4.38 -12.38
C LEU A 103 -11.75 -4.66 -12.03
N PRO A 104 -10.94 -3.65 -11.66
CA PRO A 104 -9.58 -3.88 -11.19
C PRO A 104 -9.53 -4.81 -9.97
N LEU A 105 -8.36 -5.39 -9.68
CA LEU A 105 -8.11 -6.16 -8.44
C LEU A 105 -8.45 -5.35 -7.18
N ASP A 106 -8.48 -4.01 -7.29
CA ASP A 106 -8.93 -3.05 -6.28
C ASP A 106 -10.25 -3.44 -5.59
N ARG A 107 -11.17 -4.11 -6.28
CA ARG A 107 -12.44 -4.60 -5.71
C ARG A 107 -12.23 -5.49 -4.46
N PHE A 108 -11.08 -6.14 -4.35
CA PHE A 108 -10.82 -7.09 -3.28
C PHE A 108 -10.57 -6.44 -1.92
N SER A 109 -10.14 -5.17 -1.85
CA SER A 109 -10.09 -4.45 -0.57
C SER A 109 -11.50 -4.17 -0.04
N ILE A 110 -12.48 -3.96 -0.94
CA ILE A 110 -13.90 -3.85 -0.57
C ILE A 110 -14.42 -5.20 -0.07
N GLY A 111 -14.12 -6.29 -0.78
CA GLY A 111 -14.46 -7.65 -0.33
C GLY A 111 -13.86 -8.01 1.02
N THR A 112 -12.64 -7.55 1.29
CA THR A 112 -11.98 -7.75 2.58
C THR A 112 -12.75 -7.05 3.69
N GLU A 113 -13.22 -5.83 3.46
CA GLU A 113 -14.06 -5.11 4.41
C GLU A 113 -15.42 -5.79 4.62
N MET A 114 -16.06 -6.27 3.54
CA MET A 114 -17.30 -7.04 3.64
C MET A 114 -17.12 -8.32 4.48
N MET A 115 -16.00 -9.05 4.31
CA MET A 115 -15.70 -10.22 5.13
C MET A 115 -15.57 -9.86 6.61
N ARG A 116 -14.85 -8.78 6.92
CA ARG A 116 -14.71 -8.29 8.32
C ARG A 116 -16.08 -7.96 8.93
N GLN A 117 -16.91 -7.19 8.24
CA GLN A 117 -18.27 -6.86 8.70
C GLN A 117 -19.18 -8.08 8.81
N SER A 118 -18.97 -9.13 8.00
CA SER A 118 -19.77 -10.35 8.06
C SER A 118 -19.59 -11.14 9.37
N HIS A 119 -18.44 -10.97 10.04
CA HIS A 119 -18.22 -11.55 11.37
C HIS A 119 -19.03 -10.84 12.47
N GLU A 120 -19.41 -9.58 12.24
CA GLU A 120 -20.26 -8.80 13.14
C GLU A 120 -21.74 -8.93 12.78
N THR A 121 -22.05 -9.05 11.49
CA THR A 121 -23.40 -9.06 10.94
C THR A 121 -23.57 -10.17 9.91
N GLN A 122 -24.46 -11.13 10.15
CA GLN A 122 -24.74 -12.21 9.18
C GLN A 122 -25.69 -11.76 8.06
N SER A 123 -25.45 -10.59 7.47
CA SER A 123 -26.27 -10.05 6.39
C SER A 123 -26.18 -10.89 5.12
N ALA A 124 -27.31 -11.40 4.64
CA ALA A 124 -27.37 -12.22 3.42
C ALA A 124 -26.82 -11.47 2.17
N SER A 125 -27.01 -10.16 2.10
CA SER A 125 -26.49 -9.35 0.98
C SER A 125 -24.95 -9.24 1.00
N LEU A 126 -24.35 -9.12 2.19
CA LEU A 126 -22.89 -9.14 2.35
C LEU A 126 -22.32 -10.50 1.94
N LEU A 127 -22.89 -11.59 2.45
CA LEU A 127 -22.43 -12.94 2.14
C LEU A 127 -22.52 -13.26 0.64
N SER A 128 -23.60 -12.80 -0.02
CA SER A 128 -23.77 -12.95 -1.48
C SER A 128 -22.71 -12.15 -2.28
N ALA A 129 -22.41 -10.91 -1.88
CA ALA A 129 -21.37 -10.11 -2.50
C ALA A 129 -19.96 -10.71 -2.30
N ILE A 130 -19.64 -11.18 -1.10
CA ILE A 130 -18.38 -11.88 -0.79
C ILE A 130 -18.24 -13.12 -1.69
N SER A 131 -19.29 -13.93 -1.76
CA SER A 131 -19.34 -15.13 -2.62
C SER A 131 -19.06 -14.78 -4.08
N THR A 132 -19.68 -13.71 -4.59
CA THR A 132 -19.46 -13.24 -5.96
C THR A 132 -18.02 -12.76 -6.20
N LEU A 133 -17.42 -12.08 -5.23
CA LEU A 133 -16.01 -11.66 -5.30
C LEU A 133 -15.07 -12.86 -5.31
N GLN A 134 -15.32 -13.89 -4.49
CA GLN A 134 -14.56 -15.13 -4.50
C GLN A 134 -14.66 -15.85 -5.85
N ASP A 135 -15.87 -15.93 -6.42
CA ASP A 135 -16.07 -16.44 -7.78
C ASP A 135 -15.29 -15.64 -8.83
N SER A 136 -15.30 -14.31 -8.72
CA SER A 136 -14.57 -13.42 -9.63
C SER A 136 -13.06 -13.61 -9.52
N LEU A 137 -12.54 -13.93 -8.33
CA LEU A 137 -11.12 -14.17 -8.13
C LEU A 137 -10.68 -15.49 -8.78
N ALA A 138 -11.46 -16.55 -8.59
CA ALA A 138 -11.18 -17.85 -9.20
C ALA A 138 -11.17 -17.79 -10.74
N GLN A 139 -11.90 -16.84 -11.32
CA GLN A 139 -12.01 -16.63 -12.77
C GLN A 139 -11.14 -15.48 -13.29
N GLN A 140 -10.34 -14.82 -12.44
CA GLN A 140 -9.51 -13.70 -12.85
C GLN A 140 -8.50 -14.16 -13.92
N PRO A 141 -8.41 -13.49 -15.09
CA PRO A 141 -7.46 -13.85 -16.12
C PRO A 141 -6.01 -13.79 -15.62
N ARG A 142 -5.19 -14.70 -16.15
CA ARG A 142 -3.77 -14.79 -15.84
C ARG A 142 -2.94 -14.68 -17.11
N ASN A 143 -1.74 -14.14 -16.99
CA ASN A 143 -0.75 -14.23 -18.06
C ASN A 143 -0.26 -15.68 -18.18
N THR A 144 0.49 -15.97 -19.25
CA THR A 144 1.15 -17.27 -19.46
C THR A 144 2.14 -17.64 -18.34
N ASN A 145 2.72 -16.64 -17.66
CA ASN A 145 3.59 -16.83 -16.48
C ASN A 145 2.82 -17.06 -15.16
N GLY A 146 1.48 -17.07 -15.19
CA GLY A 146 0.61 -17.27 -14.03
C GLY A 146 0.25 -15.99 -13.25
N GLY A 147 0.77 -14.82 -13.64
CA GLY A 147 0.47 -13.54 -13.00
C GLY A 147 -0.98 -13.10 -13.26
N LEU A 148 -1.67 -12.61 -12.22
CA LEU A 148 -3.03 -12.09 -12.34
C LEU A 148 -3.02 -10.83 -13.18
N TRP A 149 -3.94 -10.73 -14.12
CA TRP A 149 -4.20 -9.46 -14.79
C TRP A 149 -4.74 -8.48 -13.76
N TYR A 150 -4.25 -7.24 -13.80
CA TYR A 150 -4.74 -6.18 -12.92
C TYR A 150 -6.22 -5.88 -13.20
N TYR A 151 -6.61 -5.90 -14.47
CA TYR A 151 -7.98 -5.60 -14.88
C TYR A 151 -8.33 -6.24 -16.24
N ASP A 152 -9.42 -7.03 -16.33
CA ASP A 152 -10.03 -7.48 -17.59
C ASP A 152 -10.98 -6.40 -18.16
N ASN A 153 -10.43 -5.26 -18.58
CA ASN A 153 -11.24 -4.16 -19.10
C ASN A 153 -11.87 -4.50 -20.45
N ARG A 154 -13.07 -5.07 -20.45
CA ARG A 154 -13.79 -5.45 -21.67
C ARG A 154 -14.12 -4.26 -22.58
N ASN A 155 -14.20 -3.06 -22.02
CA ASN A 155 -14.44 -1.84 -22.78
C ASN A 155 -13.17 -1.32 -23.47
N ASN A 156 -11.98 -1.79 -23.07
CA ASN A 156 -10.71 -1.39 -23.66
C ASN A 156 -9.63 -2.48 -23.51
N LEU A 157 -9.91 -3.68 -24.02
CA LEU A 157 -8.97 -4.80 -23.90
C LEU A 157 -7.62 -4.47 -24.54
N THR A 158 -7.60 -3.72 -25.64
CA THR A 158 -6.35 -3.34 -26.32
C THR A 158 -5.37 -2.61 -25.41
N ALA A 159 -5.86 -1.91 -24.39
CA ALA A 159 -5.03 -1.10 -23.50
C ALA A 159 -4.77 -1.74 -22.12
N TYR A 160 -5.46 -2.83 -21.77
CA TYR A 160 -5.34 -3.47 -20.44
C TYR A 160 -5.08 -4.98 -20.49
N ARG A 161 -5.22 -5.57 -21.68
CA ARG A 161 -5.03 -7.01 -21.88
C ARG A 161 -3.64 -7.40 -21.43
N ASN A 162 -3.61 -8.43 -20.60
CA ASN A 162 -2.37 -9.07 -20.19
C ASN A 162 -1.42 -8.19 -19.37
N LEU A 163 -1.94 -7.13 -18.75
CA LEU A 163 -1.16 -6.28 -17.85
C LEU A 163 -1.31 -6.71 -16.39
N SER A 164 -0.19 -6.75 -15.67
CA SER A 164 -0.13 -6.99 -14.22
C SER A 164 0.53 -5.80 -13.55
N TYR A 165 -0.13 -5.23 -12.54
CA TYR A 165 0.31 -4.02 -11.86
C TYR A 165 0.66 -4.32 -10.41
N THR A 166 1.65 -3.60 -9.88
CA THR A 166 1.97 -3.63 -8.45
C THR A 166 0.84 -3.06 -7.58
N ASP A 167 -0.03 -2.19 -8.12
CA ASP A 167 -1.20 -1.61 -7.45
C ASP A 167 -2.15 -2.67 -6.88
N GLY A 168 -2.46 -3.70 -7.68
CA GLY A 168 -3.42 -4.74 -7.30
C GLY A 168 -2.97 -5.58 -6.10
N MET A 169 -1.68 -5.56 -5.76
CA MET A 169 -1.15 -6.25 -4.60
C MET A 169 -1.52 -5.57 -3.28
N TYR A 170 -2.09 -4.37 -3.29
CA TYR A 170 -2.74 -3.82 -2.09
C TYR A 170 -4.00 -4.61 -1.73
N SER A 171 -4.88 -4.85 -2.71
CA SER A 171 -6.23 -5.36 -2.48
C SER A 171 -6.33 -6.87 -2.50
N TYR A 172 -5.58 -7.54 -3.38
CA TYR A 172 -5.69 -8.98 -3.60
C TYR A 172 -5.20 -9.85 -2.41
N PRO A 173 -3.98 -9.64 -1.85
CA PRO A 173 -3.38 -10.55 -0.87
C PRO A 173 -4.26 -10.85 0.34
N THR A 174 -4.71 -9.82 1.05
CA THR A 174 -5.51 -9.97 2.26
C THR A 174 -6.85 -10.66 1.96
N PHE A 175 -7.50 -10.31 0.85
CA PHE A 175 -8.74 -10.95 0.44
C PHE A 175 -8.56 -12.45 0.17
N ALA A 176 -7.49 -12.81 -0.55
CA ALA A 176 -7.18 -14.20 -0.90
C ALA A 176 -6.83 -15.04 0.33
N ILE A 177 -6.11 -14.46 1.31
CA ILE A 177 -5.78 -15.11 2.59
C ILE A 177 -7.06 -15.39 3.39
N LEU A 178 -7.90 -14.37 3.60
CA LEU A 178 -9.14 -14.53 4.38
C LEU A 178 -10.16 -15.45 3.70
N SER A 179 -10.22 -15.44 2.37
CA SER A 179 -11.12 -16.31 1.61
C SER A 179 -10.80 -17.81 1.77
N ALA A 180 -9.52 -18.16 1.97
CA ALA A 180 -9.12 -19.55 2.22
C ALA A 180 -9.60 -20.08 3.58
N GLY A 181 -9.76 -19.20 4.58
CA GLY A 181 -10.24 -19.57 5.92
C GLY A 181 -11.71 -19.99 5.99
N ASN A 182 -12.51 -19.67 4.97
CA ASN A 182 -13.96 -19.91 4.97
C ASN A 182 -14.38 -21.31 4.45
N GLY A 183 -13.42 -22.22 4.23
CA GLY A 183 -13.65 -23.68 4.11
C GLY A 183 -14.49 -24.20 2.93
N THR A 184 -15.04 -23.33 2.07
CA THR A 184 -16.08 -23.69 1.10
C THR A 184 -15.64 -23.62 -0.37
N ARG A 185 -14.48 -23.02 -0.67
CA ARG A 185 -13.99 -22.85 -2.05
C ARG A 185 -12.49 -23.09 -2.13
N GLN A 186 -12.10 -24.19 -2.79
CA GLN A 186 -10.71 -24.44 -3.17
C GLN A 186 -10.46 -23.82 -4.56
N SER A 187 -9.53 -22.88 -4.65
CA SER A 187 -9.07 -22.26 -5.89
C SER A 187 -7.56 -22.03 -5.79
N ASP A 188 -6.84 -22.12 -6.90
CA ASP A 188 -5.40 -21.80 -6.97
C ASP A 188 -5.09 -20.30 -6.78
N ALA A 189 -6.13 -19.47 -6.70
CA ALA A 189 -6.05 -18.03 -6.50
C ALA A 189 -6.15 -17.61 -5.03
N VAL A 190 -6.51 -18.51 -4.12
CA VAL A 190 -6.71 -18.23 -2.69
C VAL A 190 -5.63 -18.85 -1.80
N GLY A 191 -5.44 -18.26 -0.62
CA GLY A 191 -4.55 -18.76 0.41
C GLY A 191 -3.09 -18.30 0.29
N PRO A 192 -2.26 -18.60 1.31
CA PRO A 192 -0.93 -18.00 1.46
C PRO A 192 0.02 -18.31 0.29
N ALA A 193 -0.02 -19.51 -0.25
CA ALA A 193 0.84 -19.92 -1.38
C ALA A 193 0.50 -19.18 -2.68
N ALA A 194 -0.80 -18.98 -2.97
CA ALA A 194 -1.25 -18.22 -4.13
C ALA A 194 -0.80 -16.75 -4.03
N VAL A 195 -0.94 -16.16 -2.85
CA VAL A 195 -0.47 -14.79 -2.57
C VAL A 195 1.03 -14.67 -2.75
N LEU A 196 1.82 -15.57 -2.16
CA LEU A 196 3.29 -15.55 -2.32
C LEU A 196 3.67 -15.60 -3.80
N LYS A 197 3.04 -16.48 -4.56
CA LYS A 197 3.32 -16.64 -5.99
C LYS A 197 3.09 -15.35 -6.78
N GLN A 198 2.00 -14.61 -6.51
CA GLN A 198 1.72 -13.36 -7.21
C GLN A 198 2.71 -12.25 -6.84
N LEU A 199 3.07 -12.16 -5.56
CA LEU A 199 4.08 -11.22 -5.09
C LEU A 199 5.44 -11.50 -5.76
N GLU A 200 5.88 -12.76 -5.79
CA GLU A 200 7.15 -13.17 -6.40
C GLU A 200 7.19 -12.93 -7.92
N ILE A 201 6.10 -13.18 -8.64
CA ILE A 201 6.04 -12.91 -10.09
C ILE A 201 6.28 -11.42 -10.37
N LEU A 202 5.55 -10.54 -9.66
CA LEU A 202 5.74 -9.09 -9.82
C LEU A 202 7.13 -8.66 -9.39
N ALA A 203 7.63 -9.15 -8.25
CA ALA A 203 8.97 -8.82 -7.77
C ALA A 203 10.07 -9.24 -8.77
N ALA A 204 9.95 -10.42 -9.37
CA ALA A 204 10.95 -10.92 -10.30
C ALA A 204 10.97 -10.19 -11.65
N ILE A 205 9.79 -9.76 -12.14
CA ILE A 205 9.68 -9.10 -13.45
C ILE A 205 9.88 -7.58 -13.33
N CYS A 206 9.39 -6.98 -12.24
CA CYS A 206 9.37 -5.52 -12.08
C CYS A 206 10.57 -4.97 -11.31
N ASP A 207 11.55 -5.80 -10.91
CA ASP A 207 12.78 -5.30 -10.29
C ASP A 207 13.54 -4.39 -11.26
N ASP A 208 13.82 -3.16 -10.83
CA ASP A 208 14.62 -2.20 -11.60
C ASP A 208 16.14 -2.42 -11.47
N GLY A 209 16.54 -3.46 -10.71
CA GLY A 209 17.92 -3.79 -10.40
C GLY A 209 18.45 -3.13 -9.12
N THR A 210 17.67 -2.23 -8.51
CA THR A 210 17.97 -1.61 -7.21
C THR A 210 17.20 -2.26 -6.06
N GLY A 211 16.31 -3.20 -6.36
CA GLY A 211 15.35 -3.80 -5.43
C GLY A 211 14.06 -2.97 -5.28
N LEU A 212 13.91 -1.89 -6.05
CA LEU A 212 12.65 -1.17 -6.22
C LEU A 212 11.84 -1.81 -7.35
N LEU A 213 10.52 -1.57 -7.36
CA LEU A 213 9.63 -2.19 -8.33
C LEU A 213 9.04 -1.14 -9.27
N VAL A 214 9.20 -1.34 -10.57
CA VAL A 214 8.46 -0.57 -11.58
C VAL A 214 6.95 -0.88 -11.49
N HIS A 215 6.11 -0.01 -12.04
CA HIS A 215 4.65 -0.02 -11.90
C HIS A 215 3.97 -1.36 -12.26
N GLY A 216 4.55 -2.13 -13.17
CA GLY A 216 3.96 -3.38 -13.64
C GLY A 216 4.62 -3.86 -14.92
N TYR A 217 3.99 -4.83 -15.57
CA TYR A 217 4.49 -5.43 -16.81
C TYR A 217 3.37 -5.82 -17.78
N ASP A 218 3.74 -5.92 -19.07
CA ASP A 218 2.98 -6.57 -20.11
C ASP A 218 3.66 -7.89 -20.51
N ALA A 219 3.06 -9.03 -20.16
CA ALA A 219 3.65 -10.33 -20.49
C ALA A 219 3.62 -10.66 -22.00
N LEU A 220 2.84 -9.94 -22.80
CA LEU A 220 2.85 -10.07 -24.27
C LEU A 220 3.86 -9.12 -24.91
N LYS A 221 4.40 -8.15 -24.16
CA LYS A 221 5.33 -7.12 -24.66
C LYS A 221 4.76 -6.38 -25.87
N ALA A 222 3.44 -6.20 -25.90
CA ALA A 222 2.72 -5.61 -27.01
C ALA A 222 2.71 -4.08 -26.94
N HIS A 223 2.84 -3.52 -25.74
CA HIS A 223 2.89 -2.08 -25.54
C HIS A 223 4.29 -1.51 -25.82
N GLY A 224 4.35 -0.33 -26.44
CA GLY A 224 5.63 0.31 -26.81
C GLY A 224 6.51 0.75 -25.63
N TRP A 225 5.96 0.77 -24.40
CA TRP A 225 6.71 1.05 -23.18
C TRP A 225 7.28 -0.21 -22.52
N ALA A 226 6.82 -1.40 -22.92
CA ALA A 226 7.20 -2.65 -22.28
C ALA A 226 8.63 -3.03 -22.68
N ASP A 227 9.44 -3.38 -21.69
CA ASP A 227 10.79 -3.88 -21.93
C ASP A 227 10.75 -5.13 -22.86
N PRO A 228 11.57 -5.20 -23.91
CA PRO A 228 11.50 -6.28 -24.89
C PRO A 228 11.93 -7.64 -24.32
N GLU A 229 12.67 -7.68 -23.22
CA GLU A 229 13.14 -8.91 -22.58
C GLU A 229 12.20 -9.36 -21.46
N THR A 230 11.78 -8.46 -20.60
CA THR A 230 11.02 -8.76 -19.37
C THR A 230 9.54 -8.41 -19.48
N GLY A 231 9.18 -7.43 -20.31
CA GLY A 231 7.85 -6.82 -20.38
C GLY A 231 7.60 -5.75 -19.32
N ALA A 232 8.58 -5.47 -18.45
CA ALA A 232 8.46 -4.50 -17.37
C ALA A 232 8.25 -3.07 -17.89
N SER A 233 7.54 -2.26 -17.11
CA SER A 233 7.37 -0.83 -17.35
C SER A 233 8.65 -0.03 -17.02
N PRO A 234 8.82 1.18 -17.56
CA PRO A 234 10.14 1.83 -17.55
C PRO A 234 10.44 2.66 -16.30
N SER A 235 9.56 2.74 -15.30
CA SER A 235 9.76 3.66 -14.17
C SER A 235 9.15 3.15 -12.87
N VAL A 236 9.85 3.42 -11.77
CA VAL A 236 9.37 3.20 -10.41
C VAL A 236 8.39 4.32 -10.04
N TRP A 237 7.10 4.07 -10.30
CA TRP A 237 6.06 5.00 -9.88
C TRP A 237 5.80 4.85 -8.37
N GLY A 238 6.08 5.93 -7.62
CA GLY A 238 6.11 5.90 -6.15
C GLY A 238 4.85 5.34 -5.50
N ARG A 239 3.66 5.73 -5.97
CA ARG A 239 2.41 5.23 -5.39
C ARG A 239 2.17 3.75 -5.69
N SER A 240 2.50 3.28 -6.88
CA SER A 240 2.30 1.87 -7.23
C SER A 240 3.22 0.95 -6.41
N GLN A 241 4.48 1.35 -6.20
CA GLN A 241 5.35 0.63 -5.28
C GLN A 241 4.84 0.70 -3.83
N ALA A 242 4.29 1.84 -3.41
CA ALA A 242 3.72 1.95 -2.07
C ALA A 242 2.51 1.02 -1.87
N TRP A 243 1.67 0.82 -2.89
CA TRP A 243 0.57 -0.17 -2.84
C TRP A 243 1.07 -1.58 -2.63
N TYR A 244 2.12 -1.98 -3.36
CA TYR A 244 2.73 -3.29 -3.20
C TYR A 244 3.32 -3.48 -1.80
N THR A 245 4.05 -2.47 -1.31
CA THR A 245 4.66 -2.48 0.02
C THR A 245 3.61 -2.62 1.11
N LEU A 246 2.54 -1.81 1.02
CA LEU A 246 1.43 -1.83 1.95
C LEU A 246 0.69 -3.17 1.91
N GLY A 247 0.34 -3.66 0.72
CA GLY A 247 -0.35 -4.93 0.55
C GLY A 247 0.44 -6.14 1.08
N LEU A 248 1.75 -6.16 0.87
CA LEU A 248 2.64 -7.17 1.44
C LEU A 248 2.65 -7.13 2.97
N LEU A 249 2.67 -5.94 3.57
CA LEU A 249 2.59 -5.77 5.03
C LEU A 249 1.24 -6.25 5.59
N GLU A 250 0.13 -5.87 4.94
CA GLU A 250 -1.22 -6.30 5.35
C GLU A 250 -1.40 -7.83 5.19
N ALA A 251 -0.78 -8.43 4.18
CA ALA A 251 -0.77 -9.89 4.01
C ALA A 251 -0.04 -10.57 5.18
N LEU A 252 1.13 -10.06 5.57
CA LEU A 252 1.88 -10.58 6.72
C LEU A 252 1.06 -10.49 8.02
N GLU A 253 0.42 -9.35 8.29
CA GLU A 253 -0.44 -9.18 9.46
C GLU A 253 -1.67 -10.12 9.42
N ALA A 254 -2.28 -10.30 8.24
CA ALA A 254 -3.40 -11.22 8.07
C ALA A 254 -3.01 -12.68 8.33
N LEU A 255 -1.81 -13.10 7.90
CA LEU A 255 -1.28 -14.44 8.20
C LEU A 255 -1.01 -14.61 9.69
N GLU A 256 -0.43 -13.61 10.37
CA GLU A 256 -0.24 -13.64 11.83
C GLU A 256 -1.56 -13.77 12.57
N ALA A 257 -2.60 -13.03 12.15
CA ALA A 257 -3.92 -13.09 12.77
C ALA A 257 -4.61 -14.45 12.59
N LEU A 258 -4.29 -15.20 11.52
CA LEU A 258 -4.80 -16.55 11.30
C LEU A 258 -4.14 -17.59 12.23
N HIS A 259 -3.11 -17.25 12.99
CA HIS A 259 -2.54 -18.15 14.00
C HIS A 259 -3.42 -18.13 15.25
N PRO A 260 -4.19 -19.19 15.55
CA PRO A 260 -4.96 -19.24 16.77
C PRO A 260 -3.98 -19.39 17.93
N ALA A 261 -4.16 -18.61 19.01
CA ALA A 261 -3.47 -18.83 20.28
C ALA A 261 -3.63 -20.27 20.82
N THR A 262 -4.60 -21.02 20.28
CA THR A 262 -4.98 -22.39 20.66
C THR A 262 -4.50 -23.49 19.70
N SER A 263 -3.85 -23.17 18.57
CA SER A 263 -3.27 -24.17 17.66
C SER A 263 -1.81 -23.81 17.33
N PRO A 264 -0.82 -24.43 18.01
CA PRO A 264 0.57 -23.97 17.99
C PRO A 264 1.34 -24.31 16.70
N VAL A 265 0.73 -24.95 15.71
CA VAL A 265 1.42 -25.38 14.49
C VAL A 265 0.77 -24.76 13.25
N MET A 266 1.37 -23.67 12.75
CA MET A 266 1.17 -23.25 11.37
C MET A 266 1.43 -24.43 10.43
N THR A 267 0.61 -24.59 9.39
CA THR A 267 0.93 -25.52 8.30
C THR A 267 2.28 -25.14 7.68
N LEU A 268 3.00 -26.11 7.12
CA LEU A 268 4.29 -25.86 6.49
C LEU A 268 4.18 -24.79 5.39
N ASP A 269 3.12 -24.85 4.59
CA ASP A 269 2.85 -23.88 3.52
C ASP A 269 2.68 -22.45 4.05
N LEU A 270 2.00 -22.29 5.19
CA LEU A 270 1.84 -20.98 5.80
C LEU A 270 3.18 -20.45 6.32
N LYS A 271 4.00 -21.30 6.98
CA LYS A 271 5.35 -20.92 7.45
C LYS A 271 6.24 -20.47 6.29
N ILE A 272 6.22 -21.19 5.17
CA ILE A 272 6.99 -20.86 3.97
C ILE A 272 6.51 -19.53 3.40
N ALA A 273 5.20 -19.39 3.19
CA ALA A 273 4.60 -18.17 2.67
C ALA A 273 4.95 -16.94 3.52
N TYR A 274 4.73 -17.02 4.83
CA TYR A 274 5.04 -15.95 5.76
C TYR A 274 6.54 -15.60 5.74
N SER A 275 7.43 -16.59 5.81
CA SER A 275 8.89 -16.36 5.83
C SER A 275 9.38 -15.70 4.54
N ASN A 276 8.93 -16.18 3.38
CA ASN A 276 9.34 -15.62 2.08
C ASN A 276 8.76 -14.22 1.85
N MET A 277 7.50 -13.99 2.22
CA MET A 277 6.91 -12.64 2.19
C MET A 277 7.67 -11.67 3.10
N LYS A 278 8.09 -12.13 4.29
CA LYS A 278 8.87 -11.33 5.24
C LYS A 278 10.26 -10.98 4.67
N LEU A 279 10.93 -11.94 4.02
CA LEU A 279 12.21 -11.70 3.33
C LEU A 279 12.05 -10.69 2.20
N LEU A 280 11.01 -10.84 1.37
CA LEU A 280 10.69 -9.92 0.29
C LEU A 280 10.43 -8.50 0.81
N PHE A 281 9.64 -8.38 1.88
CA PHE A 281 9.34 -7.10 2.53
C PHE A 281 10.61 -6.44 3.07
N ASN A 282 11.46 -7.20 3.78
CA ASN A 282 12.72 -6.68 4.33
C ASN A 282 13.69 -6.23 3.22
N SER A 283 13.71 -6.91 2.07
CA SER A 283 14.50 -6.49 0.90
C SER A 283 13.98 -5.17 0.33
N LEU A 284 12.67 -5.07 0.11
CA LEU A 284 12.02 -3.88 -0.44
C LEU A 284 12.19 -2.65 0.46
N ILE A 285 12.05 -2.81 1.78
CA ILE A 285 12.25 -1.72 2.75
C ILE A 285 13.70 -1.21 2.73
N LYS A 286 14.70 -2.09 2.55
CA LYS A 286 16.10 -1.66 2.40
C LYS A 286 16.27 -0.78 1.16
N ALA A 287 15.72 -1.19 0.02
CA ALA A 287 15.77 -0.41 -1.22
C ALA A 287 15.05 0.94 -1.09
N GLN A 288 13.85 0.95 -0.49
CA GLN A 288 13.11 2.18 -0.21
C GLN A 288 13.88 3.14 0.70
N ILE A 289 14.53 2.64 1.76
CA ILE A 289 15.34 3.48 2.64
C ILE A 289 16.52 4.11 1.88
N VAL A 290 17.18 3.38 0.98
CA VAL A 290 18.22 3.96 0.13
C VAL A 290 17.66 5.09 -0.75
N ALA A 291 16.51 4.88 -1.37
CA ALA A 291 15.85 5.92 -2.17
C ALA A 291 15.45 7.15 -1.32
N LEU A 292 14.97 6.92 -0.10
CA LEU A 292 14.60 7.97 0.86
C LEU A 292 15.82 8.74 1.37
N GLU A 293 16.96 8.08 1.60
CA GLU A 293 18.23 8.72 1.94
C GLU A 293 18.74 9.58 0.77
N ARG A 294 18.59 9.13 -0.47
CA ARG A 294 18.90 9.92 -1.67
C ARG A 294 17.99 11.13 -1.80
N ALA A 295 16.69 10.97 -1.55
CA ALA A 295 15.75 12.09 -1.52
C ALA A 295 16.20 13.13 -0.51
N LEU A 296 16.46 12.72 0.75
CA LEU A 296 16.96 13.57 1.84
C LEU A 296 18.22 14.36 1.45
N GLN A 297 19.17 13.73 0.76
CA GLN A 297 20.40 14.41 0.30
C GLN A 297 20.12 15.52 -0.72
N ILE A 298 19.08 15.37 -1.55
CA ILE A 298 18.77 16.29 -2.65
C ILE A 298 17.92 17.47 -2.20
N ASN A 299 16.93 17.25 -1.33
CA ASN A 299 15.93 18.25 -0.93
C ASN A 299 16.05 18.70 0.54
N GLY A 300 16.92 18.07 1.34
CA GLY A 300 17.03 18.29 2.78
C GLY A 300 15.92 17.67 3.63
N LYS A 301 14.98 16.91 3.06
CA LYS A 301 13.86 16.26 3.76
C LYS A 301 13.52 14.88 3.19
N TYR A 302 13.04 13.95 4.02
CA TYR A 302 12.53 12.68 3.48
C TYR A 302 11.32 12.91 2.57
N GLY A 303 11.23 12.17 1.46
CA GLY A 303 10.13 12.28 0.51
C GLY A 303 10.18 11.15 -0.51
N VAL A 304 9.02 10.58 -0.85
CA VAL A 304 8.91 9.68 -1.99
C VAL A 304 8.59 10.52 -3.22
N TRP A 305 9.44 10.46 -4.24
CA TRP A 305 9.23 11.17 -5.50
C TRP A 305 8.25 10.40 -6.39
N GLN A 306 7.51 11.12 -7.23
CA GLN A 306 6.55 10.54 -8.18
C GLN A 306 7.21 9.45 -9.04
N VAL A 307 8.43 9.71 -9.53
CA VAL A 307 9.33 8.66 -10.03
C VAL A 307 10.49 8.55 -9.05
N VAL A 308 10.57 7.42 -8.35
CA VAL A 308 11.41 7.26 -7.16
C VAL A 308 12.91 7.30 -7.48
N ASP A 309 13.29 6.77 -8.63
CA ASP A 309 14.66 6.65 -9.11
C ASP A 309 15.24 7.95 -9.71
N LEU A 310 14.39 8.96 -9.95
CA LEU A 310 14.76 10.25 -10.55
C LEU A 310 14.51 11.46 -9.63
N PRO A 311 14.96 11.46 -8.36
CA PRO A 311 14.70 12.57 -7.44
C PRO A 311 15.32 13.87 -7.95
N GLY A 312 14.55 14.96 -7.90
CA GLY A 312 14.98 16.29 -8.35
C GLY A 312 15.06 16.48 -9.88
N ALA A 313 14.81 15.44 -10.68
CA ALA A 313 14.98 15.50 -12.13
C ALA A 313 13.97 16.43 -12.83
N SER A 314 14.38 16.94 -13.99
CA SER A 314 13.49 17.62 -14.93
C SER A 314 13.77 17.15 -16.36
N ILE A 315 12.71 16.86 -17.12
CA ILE A 315 12.78 16.39 -18.51
C ILE A 315 11.89 17.28 -19.36
N ASN A 316 12.50 18.07 -20.27
CA ASN A 316 11.79 18.91 -21.24
C ASN A 316 10.70 19.79 -20.59
N GLY A 317 11.05 20.48 -19.50
CA GLY A 317 10.16 21.38 -18.75
C GLY A 317 9.26 20.69 -17.71
N SER A 318 9.13 19.36 -17.74
CA SER A 318 8.39 18.59 -16.73
C SER A 318 9.31 18.27 -15.56
N ARG A 319 8.94 18.69 -14.35
CA ARG A 319 9.73 18.43 -13.14
C ARG A 319 9.14 17.26 -12.36
N ASN A 320 9.99 16.38 -11.86
CA ASN A 320 9.58 15.41 -10.86
C ASN A 320 9.15 16.13 -9.58
N PHE A 321 8.36 15.49 -8.74
CA PHE A 321 7.85 16.09 -7.50
C PHE A 321 7.74 15.06 -6.38
N ILE A 322 7.74 15.51 -5.13
CA ILE A 322 7.44 14.66 -3.97
C ILE A 322 5.94 14.39 -3.98
N GLU A 323 5.56 13.12 -3.99
CA GLU A 323 4.17 12.70 -4.11
C GLU A 323 3.61 12.37 -2.72
N THR A 324 2.50 13.03 -2.36
CA THR A 324 1.95 12.98 -1.01
C THR A 324 1.49 11.58 -0.60
N SER A 325 0.72 10.89 -1.45
CA SER A 325 0.16 9.59 -1.07
C SER A 325 1.23 8.51 -0.92
N ALA A 326 2.18 8.43 -1.83
CA ALA A 326 3.31 7.51 -1.79
C ALA A 326 4.15 7.76 -0.55
N SER A 327 4.44 9.03 -0.23
CA SER A 327 5.19 9.39 0.97
C SER A 327 4.49 8.93 2.24
N LEU A 328 3.19 9.15 2.37
CA LEU A 328 2.42 8.77 3.56
C LEU A 328 2.15 7.27 3.66
N MET A 329 1.91 6.59 2.54
CA MET A 329 1.76 5.14 2.50
C MET A 329 3.07 4.45 2.90
N THR A 330 4.21 4.92 2.37
CA THR A 330 5.53 4.42 2.78
C THR A 330 5.80 4.74 4.25
N ALA A 331 5.44 5.93 4.75
CA ALA A 331 5.57 6.26 6.17
C ALA A 331 4.78 5.27 7.04
N TYR A 332 3.51 5.03 6.70
CA TYR A 332 2.69 4.05 7.40
C TYR A 332 3.31 2.64 7.37
N SER A 333 3.73 2.15 6.20
CA SER A 333 4.33 0.82 6.08
C SER A 333 5.62 0.68 6.91
N LEU A 334 6.48 1.70 6.92
CA LEU A 334 7.70 1.71 7.72
C LEU A 334 7.38 1.65 9.22
N LEU A 335 6.51 2.54 9.70
CA LEU A 335 6.18 2.62 11.13
C LEU A 335 5.42 1.38 11.62
N LYS A 336 4.40 0.93 10.87
CA LYS A 336 3.63 -0.27 11.21
C LYS A 336 4.49 -1.53 11.21
N SER A 337 5.40 -1.69 10.23
CA SER A 337 6.30 -2.86 10.21
C SER A 337 7.26 -2.93 11.39
N VAL A 338 7.65 -1.78 11.95
CA VAL A 338 8.44 -1.71 13.19
C VAL A 338 7.58 -2.11 14.39
N ARG A 339 6.34 -1.59 14.50
CA ARG A 339 5.39 -1.95 15.56
C ARG A 339 5.08 -3.44 15.58
N LEU A 340 4.91 -4.04 14.40
CA LEU A 340 4.62 -5.46 14.21
C LEU A 340 5.87 -6.36 14.31
N ASN A 341 7.07 -5.81 14.53
CA ASN A 341 8.34 -6.56 14.56
C ASN A 341 8.61 -7.39 13.27
N ILE A 342 8.13 -6.89 12.12
CA ILE A 342 8.38 -7.51 10.80
C ILE A 342 9.83 -7.28 10.35
N LEU A 343 10.41 -6.13 10.70
CA LEU A 343 11.82 -5.82 10.42
C LEU A 343 12.72 -6.45 11.49
N GLU A 344 13.59 -7.37 11.10
CA GLU A 344 14.39 -8.17 12.04
C GLU A 344 15.66 -7.44 12.49
N ASP A 345 16.29 -6.69 11.59
CA ASP A 345 17.53 -5.98 11.86
C ASP A 345 17.28 -4.67 12.63
N THR A 346 17.96 -4.49 13.77
CA THR A 346 17.78 -3.30 14.63
C THR A 346 18.22 -2.02 13.92
N LYS A 347 19.26 -2.06 13.07
CA LYS A 347 19.68 -0.87 12.31
C LYS A 347 18.62 -0.48 11.29
N LEU A 348 18.04 -1.45 10.59
CA LEU A 348 16.95 -1.25 9.65
C LEU A 348 15.71 -0.68 10.34
N ARG A 349 15.33 -1.21 11.52
CA ARG A 349 14.24 -0.67 12.35
C ARG A 349 14.47 0.81 12.68
N ASN A 350 15.67 1.17 13.15
CA ASN A 350 15.98 2.56 13.48
C ASN A 350 15.92 3.49 12.26
N LYS A 351 16.42 3.03 11.10
CA LYS A 351 16.31 3.78 9.84
C LYS A 351 14.85 3.92 9.40
N ALA A 352 14.05 2.85 9.52
CA ALA A 352 12.64 2.85 9.17
C ALA A 352 11.83 3.83 10.04
N ILE A 353 12.07 3.85 11.36
CA ILE A 353 11.46 4.85 12.27
C ILE A 353 11.82 6.26 11.80
N LYS A 354 13.11 6.56 11.64
CA LYS A 354 13.58 7.90 11.26
C LYS A 354 12.97 8.37 9.92
N ALA A 355 12.98 7.49 8.92
CA ALA A 355 12.44 7.79 7.61
C ALA A 355 10.91 7.93 7.63
N GLY A 356 10.19 7.07 8.36
CA GLY A 356 8.73 7.12 8.50
C GLY A 356 8.25 8.41 9.19
N VAL A 357 8.90 8.78 10.29
CA VAL A 357 8.62 10.07 10.98
C VAL A 357 8.90 11.24 10.03
N GLY A 358 10.08 11.27 9.41
CA GLY A 358 10.47 12.38 8.54
C GLY A 358 9.63 12.53 7.28
N LEU A 359 9.10 11.42 6.73
CA LEU A 359 8.15 11.44 5.62
C LEU A 359 6.85 12.13 6.03
N TRP A 360 6.28 11.72 7.17
CA TRP A 360 5.06 12.33 7.71
C TRP A 360 5.27 13.81 8.01
N GLU A 361 6.37 14.16 8.69
CA GLU A 361 6.71 15.55 9.03
C GLU A 361 6.83 16.43 7.79
N ASN A 362 7.54 15.96 6.77
CA ASN A 362 7.68 16.73 5.54
C ASN A 362 6.32 17.04 4.90
N ILE A 363 5.45 16.03 4.77
CA ILE A 363 4.11 16.21 4.20
C ILE A 363 3.24 17.12 5.08
N PHE A 364 3.27 16.92 6.40
CA PHE A 364 2.52 17.75 7.33
C PHE A 364 2.91 19.24 7.22
N GLU A 365 4.20 19.54 7.11
CA GLU A 365 4.68 20.92 7.02
C GLU A 365 4.43 21.57 5.64
N THR A 366 4.41 20.78 4.57
CA THR A 366 4.44 21.32 3.20
C THR A 366 3.12 21.18 2.45
N HIS A 367 2.25 20.25 2.84
CA HIS A 367 1.03 19.90 2.10
C HIS A 367 -0.26 19.91 2.94
N VAL A 368 -0.18 19.99 4.27
CA VAL A 368 -1.37 20.12 5.12
C VAL A 368 -1.69 21.59 5.35
N THR A 369 -2.94 21.97 5.10
CA THR A 369 -3.47 23.30 5.43
C THR A 369 -4.58 23.16 6.47
N ARG A 370 -4.55 24.02 7.50
CA ARG A 370 -5.61 24.11 8.51
C ARG A 370 -6.59 25.20 8.11
N ASN A 371 -7.86 24.83 7.97
CA ASN A 371 -8.93 25.75 7.62
C ASN A 371 -9.52 26.44 8.86
N ALA A 372 -10.13 27.62 8.65
CA ALA A 372 -10.75 28.39 9.72
C ALA A 372 -11.91 27.66 10.42
N ASN A 373 -12.57 26.72 9.72
CA ASN A 373 -13.63 25.87 10.27
C ASN A 373 -13.10 24.63 11.02
N GLY A 374 -11.77 24.52 11.20
CA GLY A 374 -11.15 23.40 11.91
C GLY A 374 -10.92 22.15 11.06
N THR A 375 -11.26 22.12 9.77
CA THR A 375 -10.92 20.99 8.89
C THR A 375 -9.48 21.09 8.38
N LEU A 376 -8.95 19.95 7.94
CA LEU A 376 -7.67 19.82 7.26
C LEU A 376 -7.88 19.63 5.77
N ASP A 377 -7.10 20.36 4.97
CA ASP A 377 -6.88 20.05 3.57
C ASP A 377 -5.49 19.44 3.37
N LEU A 378 -5.39 18.52 2.40
CA LEU A 378 -4.14 17.87 2.04
C LEU A 378 -3.89 17.99 0.53
N GLY A 379 -2.79 18.62 0.14
CA GLY A 379 -2.38 18.77 -1.25
C GLY A 379 -1.38 17.72 -1.75
N GLY A 380 -0.99 17.81 -3.02
CA GLY A 380 0.16 17.09 -3.58
C GLY A 380 -0.06 15.61 -3.91
N THR A 381 -1.31 15.12 -3.85
CA THR A 381 -1.59 13.73 -4.25
C THR A 381 -1.70 13.63 -5.77
N SER A 382 -0.82 12.88 -6.43
CA SER A 382 -0.85 12.67 -7.88
C SER A 382 -2.21 12.09 -8.31
N SER A 383 -2.73 12.49 -9.46
CA SER A 383 -3.85 11.81 -10.12
C SER A 383 -3.45 10.39 -10.55
N ILE A 384 -4.42 9.62 -11.03
CA ILE A 384 -4.17 8.29 -11.58
C ILE A 384 -3.08 8.30 -12.67
N ALA A 385 -2.20 7.30 -12.62
CA ALA A 385 -1.32 6.90 -13.70
C ALA A 385 -1.67 5.45 -14.08
N SER A 386 -1.48 5.08 -15.34
CA SER A 386 -1.82 3.78 -15.89
C SER A 386 -0.75 3.36 -16.90
N LEU A 387 -0.59 2.06 -17.12
CA LEU A 387 0.20 1.49 -18.21
C LEU A 387 -0.62 1.28 -19.50
N SER A 388 -1.88 1.71 -19.51
CA SER A 388 -2.74 1.63 -20.70
C SER A 388 -2.42 2.59 -21.87
N PRO A 389 -1.75 3.75 -21.68
CA PRO A 389 -1.32 4.56 -22.80
C PRO A 389 -0.21 3.89 -23.64
N GLN A 390 -0.13 4.24 -24.92
CA GLN A 390 0.94 3.75 -25.80
C GLN A 390 2.34 4.26 -25.42
N ILE A 391 2.41 5.46 -24.81
CA ILE A 391 3.67 6.06 -24.35
C ILE A 391 3.61 6.24 -22.85
N VAL A 392 4.41 5.43 -22.15
CA VAL A 392 4.66 5.53 -20.72
C VAL A 392 6.16 5.68 -20.54
N ASN A 393 6.57 6.75 -19.85
CA ASN A 393 7.97 7.05 -19.52
C ASN A 393 8.00 7.98 -18.29
N ALA A 394 9.19 8.32 -17.79
CA ALA A 394 9.32 9.22 -16.64
C ALA A 394 8.54 10.55 -16.81
N LYS A 395 8.57 11.15 -18.02
CA LYS A 395 7.84 12.40 -18.30
C LYS A 395 6.31 12.23 -18.22
N TYR A 396 5.78 11.07 -18.61
CA TYR A 396 4.36 10.75 -18.44
C TYR A 396 3.94 10.82 -16.96
N TYR A 397 4.78 10.29 -16.06
CA TYR A 397 4.55 10.34 -14.62
C TYR A 397 4.74 11.75 -14.05
N PHE A 398 5.77 12.50 -14.49
CA PHE A 398 6.00 13.89 -14.06
C PHE A 398 4.83 14.81 -14.38
N ASN A 399 4.13 14.54 -15.49
CA ASN A 399 3.00 15.35 -15.95
C ASN A 399 1.66 14.93 -15.34
N ARG A 400 1.63 14.02 -14.37
CA ARG A 400 0.38 13.73 -13.65
C ARG A 400 0.02 14.96 -12.80
N PRO A 401 -1.18 15.54 -12.95
CA PRO A 401 -1.62 16.62 -12.08
C PRO A 401 -1.74 16.13 -10.64
N THR A 402 -1.63 17.03 -9.67
CA THR A 402 -1.92 16.75 -8.26
C THR A 402 -3.30 17.26 -7.88
N ALA A 403 -3.99 16.53 -7.01
CA ALA A 403 -5.29 16.89 -6.46
C ALA A 403 -5.18 17.25 -4.98
N ASN A 404 -6.02 18.19 -4.55
CA ASN A 404 -6.29 18.45 -3.14
C ASN A 404 -7.34 17.46 -2.63
N ASN A 405 -7.17 17.02 -1.39
CA ASN A 405 -8.08 16.13 -0.68
C ASN A 405 -8.37 14.83 -1.45
N SER A 406 -7.42 14.30 -2.20
CA SER A 406 -7.57 12.94 -2.75
C SER A 406 -7.77 11.96 -1.59
N LEU A 407 -8.79 11.10 -1.71
CA LEU A 407 -9.12 10.14 -0.65
C LEU A 407 -7.97 9.14 -0.40
N ILE A 408 -7.15 8.84 -1.41
CA ILE A 408 -5.92 8.05 -1.22
C ILE A 408 -4.96 8.78 -0.28
N GLY A 409 -4.65 10.05 -0.58
CA GLY A 409 -3.71 10.84 0.21
C GLY A 409 -4.20 11.08 1.63
N THR A 410 -5.47 11.45 1.81
CA THR A 410 -6.02 11.73 3.15
C THR A 410 -6.14 10.45 3.98
N SER A 411 -6.45 9.30 3.37
CA SER A 411 -6.46 8.01 4.07
C SER A 411 -5.05 7.55 4.46
N ALA A 412 -4.07 7.71 3.58
CA ALA A 412 -2.67 7.46 3.89
C ALA A 412 -2.17 8.38 5.03
N PHE A 413 -2.62 9.64 5.05
CA PHE A 413 -2.31 10.57 6.13
C PHE A 413 -2.88 10.10 7.47
N ILE A 414 -4.15 9.65 7.49
CA ILE A 414 -4.78 9.09 8.69
C ILE A 414 -3.98 7.90 9.20
N LEU A 415 -3.69 6.93 8.33
CA LEU A 415 -2.94 5.72 8.67
C LEU A 415 -1.54 6.03 9.24
N ALA A 416 -0.77 6.88 8.55
CA ALA A 416 0.56 7.28 9.02
C ALA A 416 0.50 8.05 10.35
N SER A 417 -0.50 8.93 10.51
CA SER A 417 -0.71 9.67 11.77
C SER A 417 -1.02 8.74 12.92
N LEU A 418 -1.86 7.71 12.74
CA LEU A 418 -2.17 6.73 13.78
C LEU A 418 -0.93 5.97 14.25
N GLU A 419 -0.06 5.53 13.34
CA GLU A 419 1.18 4.85 13.72
C GLU A 419 2.15 5.78 14.43
N LEU A 420 2.18 7.06 14.05
CA LEU A 420 3.00 8.07 14.72
C LEU A 420 2.46 8.40 16.12
N GLU A 421 1.14 8.51 16.28
CA GLU A 421 0.48 8.68 17.57
C GLU A 421 0.76 7.50 18.52
N LYS A 422 0.75 6.25 18.03
CA LYS A 422 1.14 5.06 18.82
C LYS A 422 2.62 5.03 19.18
N LEU A 423 3.49 5.62 18.35
CA LEU A 423 4.93 5.65 18.57
C LEU A 423 5.34 6.77 19.55
N CYS A 424 4.59 7.87 19.56
CA CYS A 424 4.93 9.11 20.26
C CYS A 424 4.06 9.44 21.47
N GLY A 425 2.92 8.76 21.64
CA GLY A 425 2.11 8.76 22.86
C GLY A 425 2.48 7.61 23.77
#